data_AF-A0A835SEW2-F1
#
_entry.id   AF-A0A835SEW2-F1
#
_cell.length_a   1.000
_cell.length_b   1.000
_cell.length_c   1.000
_cell.angle_alpha   90.00
_cell.angle_beta   90.00
_cell.angle_gamma   90.00
#
_symmetry.space_group_name_H-M   'P 1'
#
loop_
_entity.id
_entity.type
_entity.pdbx_description
1 polymer ?
#
loop_
_entity_poly.entity_id
_entity_poly.type
_entity_poly.pdbx_seq_one_letter_code
_entity_poly.pdbx_strand_id
1 'polypeptide(L)'
;MDSISVTGGYVCAPYLHNHNSIELKDMWAHSRNIEDMYFVTATFSPESKPYFSSSANHYILAKFKDNKKILKEVEKFNQEKASFVFTMYDDLFEREGLGKTNFVSVYYLEYSESFDDFCEVANIVAKRNKVGKAGMGHMDLYCTETPKFTFPYNDHIVVLEVSSEDSHQKINKYCEKTRRAVSRKGITMTNLVGLSILEKLK
;
A
#
# COMPACT_ATOMS: atom_id res chain seq x y z
N MET A 1 21.23 -21.16 6.33
CA MET A 1 19.80 -20.79 6.37
C MET A 1 19.75 -19.48 7.12
N ASP A 2 20.02 -18.38 6.42
CA ASP A 2 20.07 -17.05 7.02
C ASP A 2 18.63 -16.55 7.19
N SER A 3 18.36 -16.08 8.40
CA SER A 3 17.10 -15.47 8.82
C SER A 3 16.74 -14.31 7.90
N ILE A 4 15.56 -14.37 7.27
CA ILE A 4 15.00 -13.25 6.50
C ILE A 4 14.95 -12.03 7.42
N SER A 5 15.74 -11.02 7.06
CA SER A 5 15.89 -9.74 7.75
C SER A 5 14.54 -9.04 7.83
N VAL A 6 14.27 -8.43 8.99
CA VAL A 6 13.07 -7.63 9.29
C VAL A 6 12.71 -6.72 8.11
N THR A 7 11.54 -6.97 7.52
CA THR A 7 11.05 -6.35 6.30
C THR A 7 10.20 -5.12 6.62
N GLY A 8 10.64 -3.95 6.16
CA GLY A 8 9.85 -2.72 6.24
C GLY A 8 8.63 -2.76 5.32
N GLY A 9 7.89 -1.66 5.27
CA GLY A 9 6.74 -1.56 4.38
C GLY A 9 5.86 -0.35 4.65
N TYR A 10 4.57 -0.50 4.42
CA TYR A 10 3.59 0.57 4.54
C TYR A 10 2.45 0.17 5.45
N VAL A 11 1.98 1.09 6.27
CA VAL A 11 0.75 0.93 7.04
C VAL A 11 -0.22 2.05 6.71
N CYS A 12 -1.49 1.69 6.50
CA CYS A 12 -2.61 2.61 6.41
C CYS A 12 -3.46 2.44 7.67
N ALA A 13 -3.42 3.40 8.59
CA ALA A 13 -4.34 3.44 9.74
C ALA A 13 -5.45 4.47 9.50
N PRO A 14 -6.72 4.15 9.78
CA PRO A 14 -7.84 5.05 9.52
C PRO A 14 -7.73 6.30 10.39
N TYR A 15 -7.89 7.47 9.75
CA TYR A 15 -7.87 8.75 10.46
C TYR A 15 -9.31 9.26 10.64
N LEU A 16 -9.89 8.94 11.79
CA LEU A 16 -11.29 9.23 12.12
C LEU A 16 -11.47 10.50 12.96
N HIS A 17 -10.38 11.24 13.21
CA HIS A 17 -10.36 12.41 14.11
C HIS A 17 -10.84 12.10 15.54
N ASN A 18 -10.80 10.82 15.95
CA ASN A 18 -11.04 10.39 17.33
C ASN A 18 -9.73 10.36 18.13
N HIS A 19 -9.84 10.21 19.45
CA HIS A 19 -8.69 10.18 20.36
C HIS A 19 -7.62 9.18 19.92
N ASN A 20 -8.02 7.94 19.61
CA ASN A 20 -7.10 6.87 19.20
C ASN A 20 -6.33 7.20 17.92
N SER A 21 -7.01 7.74 16.89
CA SER A 21 -6.39 8.09 15.62
C SER A 21 -5.43 9.29 15.72
N ILE A 22 -5.71 10.23 16.63
CA ILE A 22 -4.83 11.37 16.91
C ILE A 22 -3.60 10.90 17.69
N GLU A 23 -3.79 10.10 18.75
CA GLU A 23 -2.68 9.53 19.53
C GLU A 23 -1.74 8.68 18.67
N LEU A 24 -2.29 7.83 17.79
CA LEU A 24 -1.51 7.01 16.86
C LEU A 24 -0.68 7.88 15.90
N LYS A 25 -1.29 8.92 15.30
CA LYS A 25 -0.61 9.87 14.42
C LYS A 25 0.56 10.55 15.13
N ASP A 26 0.32 11.06 16.34
CA ASP A 26 1.33 11.78 17.12
C ASP A 26 2.47 10.84 17.56
N MET A 27 2.14 9.60 17.96
CA MET A 27 3.13 8.57 18.27
C MET A 27 4.01 8.26 17.05
N TRP A 28 3.42 8.07 15.87
CA TRP A 28 4.15 7.78 14.64
C TRP A 28 5.03 8.92 14.15
N ALA A 29 4.58 10.17 14.29
CA ALA A 29 5.37 11.35 13.98
C ALA A 29 6.72 11.33 14.73
N HIS A 30 6.73 10.93 16.01
CA HIS A 30 7.92 10.87 16.85
C HIS A 30 8.67 9.52 16.80
N SER A 31 8.12 8.51 16.15
CA SER A 31 8.70 7.16 16.13
C SER A 31 9.88 7.06 15.15
N ARG A 32 11.03 6.56 15.61
CA ARG A 32 12.18 6.23 14.73
C ARG A 32 11.89 5.08 13.76
N ASN A 33 10.79 4.35 13.96
CA ASN A 33 10.36 3.27 13.08
C ASN A 33 9.70 3.77 11.81
N ILE A 34 9.19 5.00 11.81
CA ILE A 34 8.52 5.61 10.68
C ILE A 34 9.51 6.50 9.92
N GLU A 35 9.70 6.18 8.64
CA GLU A 35 10.53 6.94 7.70
C GLU A 35 9.78 8.17 7.20
N ASP A 36 8.62 7.93 6.60
CA ASP A 36 7.75 8.95 6.03
C ASP A 36 6.32 8.73 6.49
N MET A 37 5.55 9.81 6.60
CA MET A 37 4.14 9.75 6.97
C MET A 37 3.32 10.75 6.17
N TYR A 38 2.13 10.35 5.76
CA TYR A 38 1.27 11.10 4.86
C TYR A 38 -0.19 11.03 5.31
N PHE A 39 -0.90 12.14 5.15
CA PHE A 39 -2.35 12.15 5.18
C PHE A 39 -2.88 11.85 3.77
N VAL A 40 -3.70 10.81 3.63
CA VAL A 40 -4.13 10.33 2.31
C VAL A 40 -5.63 10.09 2.22
N THR A 41 -6.17 10.23 1.02
CA THR A 41 -7.52 9.74 0.66
C THR A 41 -7.40 8.39 -0.03
N ALA A 42 -8.08 7.38 0.50
CA ALA A 42 -8.15 6.05 -0.07
C ALA A 42 -9.32 5.90 -1.04
N THR A 43 -9.04 5.33 -2.21
CA THR A 43 -10.05 4.96 -3.21
C THR A 43 -9.92 3.47 -3.49
N PHE A 44 -10.78 2.67 -2.87
CA PHE A 44 -10.84 1.23 -3.10
C PHE A 44 -11.52 0.90 -4.43
N SER A 45 -10.99 -0.10 -5.12
CA SER A 45 -11.58 -0.61 -6.35
C SER A 45 -12.94 -1.28 -6.10
N PRO A 46 -13.84 -1.33 -7.10
CA PRO A 46 -15.08 -2.10 -7.02
C PRO A 46 -14.85 -3.57 -6.63
N GLU A 47 -13.74 -4.16 -7.08
CA GLU A 47 -13.38 -5.57 -6.86
C GLU A 47 -12.92 -5.84 -5.41
N SER A 48 -12.23 -4.88 -4.79
CA SER A 48 -11.74 -5.01 -3.41
C SER A 48 -12.77 -4.63 -2.34
N LYS A 49 -13.71 -3.74 -2.66
CA LYS A 49 -14.73 -3.23 -1.72
C LYS A 49 -15.50 -4.31 -0.94
N PRO A 50 -15.91 -5.45 -1.53
CA PRO A 50 -16.62 -6.50 -0.80
C PRO A 50 -15.81 -7.11 0.34
N TYR A 51 -14.47 -7.13 0.23
CA TYR A 51 -13.56 -7.67 1.24
C TYR A 51 -13.28 -6.66 2.37
N PHE A 52 -13.45 -5.36 2.09
CA PHE A 52 -13.06 -4.26 2.98
C PHE A 52 -14.23 -3.32 3.28
N SER A 53 -15.36 -3.89 3.72
CA SER A 53 -16.57 -3.12 4.07
C SER A 53 -16.35 -2.13 5.21
N SER A 54 -15.36 -2.40 6.08
CA SER A 54 -14.93 -1.53 7.17
C SER A 54 -13.88 -0.50 6.74
N SER A 55 -13.68 -0.23 5.45
CA SER A 55 -12.78 0.83 5.01
C SER A 55 -13.27 2.24 5.41
N ALA A 56 -12.31 3.12 5.68
CA ALA A 56 -12.49 4.56 5.80
C ALA A 56 -12.14 5.28 4.47
N ASN A 57 -12.41 6.59 4.41
CA ASN A 57 -12.01 7.43 3.28
C ASN A 57 -10.62 8.06 3.47
N HIS A 58 -10.25 8.35 4.72
CA HIS A 58 -9.01 9.04 5.07
C HIS A 58 -8.13 8.18 5.96
N TYR A 59 -6.84 8.17 5.67
CA TYR A 59 -5.85 7.37 6.40
C TYR A 59 -4.60 8.19 6.69
N ILE A 60 -3.90 7.76 7.73
CA ILE A 60 -2.47 8.01 7.88
C ILE A 60 -1.74 6.86 7.20
N LEU A 61 -1.05 7.17 6.10
CA LEU A 61 -0.12 6.26 5.43
C LEU A 61 1.26 6.49 6.02
N ALA A 62 1.89 5.47 6.57
CA ALA A 62 3.24 5.56 7.13
C ALA A 62 4.14 4.47 6.54
N LYS A 63 5.36 4.84 6.16
CA LYS A 63 6.41 3.91 5.73
C LYS A 63 7.23 3.51 6.95
N PHE A 64 7.28 2.21 7.25
CA PHE A 64 7.91 1.68 8.46
C PHE A 64 9.13 0.80 8.17
N LYS A 65 10.05 0.71 9.14
CA LYS A 65 11.28 -0.11 9.05
C LYS A 65 11.12 -1.51 9.66
N ASP A 66 10.46 -1.59 10.82
CA ASP A 66 10.28 -2.81 11.60
C ASP A 66 8.80 -3.20 11.68
N ASN A 67 8.48 -4.32 11.01
CA ASN A 67 7.14 -4.91 11.01
C ASN A 67 6.69 -5.32 12.42
N LYS A 68 7.54 -5.96 13.23
CA LYS A 68 7.13 -6.45 14.57
C LYS A 68 6.66 -5.31 15.46
N LYS A 69 7.27 -4.14 15.32
CA LYS A 69 6.87 -2.95 16.06
C LYS A 69 5.56 -2.37 15.52
N ILE A 70 5.40 -2.29 14.19
CA ILE A 70 4.19 -1.71 13.60
C ILE A 70 2.94 -2.54 13.89
N LEU A 71 3.03 -3.88 13.83
CA LEU A 71 1.88 -4.75 14.09
C LEU A 71 1.36 -4.58 15.52
N LYS A 72 2.26 -4.49 16.51
CA LYS A 72 1.89 -4.24 17.91
C LYS A 72 1.21 -2.89 18.10
N GLU A 73 1.70 -1.86 17.42
CA GLU A 73 1.12 -0.53 17.47
C GLU A 73 -0.28 -0.52 16.84
N VAL A 74 -0.44 -1.10 15.66
CA VAL A 74 -1.74 -1.19 14.97
C VAL A 74 -2.75 -2.02 15.78
N GLU A 75 -2.32 -3.12 16.38
CA GLU A 75 -3.17 -3.96 17.23
C GLU A 75 -3.62 -3.20 18.49
N LYS A 76 -2.75 -2.40 19.12
CA LYS A 76 -3.09 -1.54 20.27
C LYS A 76 -4.14 -0.50 19.90
N PHE A 77 -4.06 0.08 18.70
CA PHE A 77 -4.95 1.14 18.23
C PHE A 77 -6.05 0.62 17.29
N ASN A 78 -6.39 -0.67 17.39
CA ASN A 78 -7.39 -1.31 16.54
C ASN A 78 -8.79 -0.66 16.71
N GLN A 79 -9.54 -0.54 15.63
CA GLN A 79 -10.83 0.16 15.58
C GLN A 79 -11.81 -0.59 14.65
N GLU A 80 -13.06 -0.14 14.61
CA GLU A 80 -14.06 -0.68 13.68
C GLU A 80 -13.60 -0.56 12.23
N LYS A 81 -13.02 0.60 11.88
CA LYS A 81 -12.45 0.83 10.55
C LYS A 81 -11.11 0.12 10.41
N ALA A 82 -10.91 -0.56 9.29
CA ALA A 82 -9.75 -1.42 9.12
C ALA A 82 -8.46 -0.63 8.86
N SER A 83 -7.38 -1.08 9.50
CA SER A 83 -6.01 -0.73 9.14
C SER A 83 -5.42 -1.81 8.24
N PHE A 84 -4.56 -1.41 7.32
CA PHE A 84 -3.89 -2.28 6.36
C PHE A 84 -2.38 -2.19 6.56
N VAL A 85 -1.70 -3.32 6.73
CA VAL A 85 -0.23 -3.37 6.83
C VAL A 85 0.30 -4.13 5.63
N PHE A 86 1.04 -3.44 4.77
CA PHE A 86 1.73 -3.99 3.61
C PHE A 86 3.19 -4.23 3.98
N THR A 87 3.54 -5.48 4.29
CA THR A 87 4.92 -5.89 4.61
C THR A 87 5.64 -6.28 3.33
N MET A 88 6.72 -5.58 2.97
CA MET A 88 7.41 -5.76 1.70
C MET A 88 8.52 -6.79 1.82
N TYR A 89 8.49 -7.86 1.04
CA TYR A 89 9.54 -8.89 1.03
C TYR A 89 10.50 -8.77 -0.16
N ASP A 90 10.12 -8.03 -1.20
CA ASP A 90 10.98 -7.79 -2.37
C ASP A 90 10.79 -6.37 -2.92
N ASP A 91 11.90 -5.72 -3.26
CA ASP A 91 11.91 -4.43 -3.94
C ASP A 91 12.15 -4.69 -5.44
N LEU A 92 11.12 -4.46 -6.27
CA LEU A 92 11.22 -4.66 -7.72
C LEU A 92 12.20 -3.69 -8.36
N PHE A 93 12.14 -2.43 -7.93
CA PHE A 93 13.14 -1.41 -8.22
C PHE A 93 12.88 -0.15 -7.38
N GLU A 94 13.93 0.65 -7.23
CA GLU A 94 13.87 2.02 -6.73
C GLU A 94 14.76 2.90 -7.63
N ARG A 95 14.28 4.10 -7.97
CA ARG A 95 15.03 5.07 -8.76
C ARG A 95 14.86 6.46 -8.17
N GLU A 96 15.84 7.33 -8.37
CA GLU A 96 15.68 8.75 -8.05
C GLU A 96 14.49 9.33 -8.84
N GLY A 97 13.46 9.73 -8.11
CA GLY A 97 12.21 10.22 -8.67
C GLY A 97 12.36 11.60 -9.29
N LEU A 98 11.51 11.91 -10.26
CA LEU A 98 11.40 13.25 -10.86
C LEU A 98 10.75 14.29 -9.91
N GLY A 99 10.40 13.92 -8.69
CA GLY A 99 9.69 14.78 -7.74
C GLY A 99 9.27 14.05 -6.45
N LYS A 100 8.39 14.68 -5.67
CA LYS A 100 7.85 14.10 -4.43
C LYS A 100 6.75 13.07 -4.74
N THR A 101 6.78 11.93 -4.04
CA THR A 101 5.69 10.94 -4.08
C THR A 101 4.39 11.62 -3.67
N ASN A 102 3.39 11.57 -4.55
CA ASN A 102 2.07 12.15 -4.30
C ASN A 102 0.92 11.15 -4.50
N PHE A 103 1.25 9.91 -4.86
CA PHE A 103 0.26 8.85 -4.96
C PHE A 103 0.92 7.50 -4.67
N VAL A 104 0.24 6.65 -3.92
CA VAL A 104 0.61 5.24 -3.74
C VAL A 104 -0.51 4.37 -4.30
N SER A 105 -0.17 3.45 -5.19
CA SER A 105 -1.13 2.53 -5.80
C SER A 105 -0.83 1.11 -5.36
N VAL A 106 -1.83 0.42 -4.81
CA VAL A 106 -1.70 -0.96 -4.35
C VAL A 106 -2.53 -1.86 -5.24
N TYR A 107 -1.96 -3.01 -5.61
CA TYR A 107 -2.59 -4.04 -6.43
C TYR A 107 -2.43 -5.40 -5.78
N TYR A 108 -3.26 -6.34 -6.17
CA TYR A 108 -3.03 -7.75 -5.92
C TYR A 108 -3.00 -8.51 -7.25
N LEU A 109 -2.28 -9.64 -7.26
CA LEU A 109 -2.21 -10.54 -8.40
C LEU A 109 -3.07 -11.77 -8.12
N GLU A 110 -3.91 -12.14 -9.08
CA GLU A 110 -4.69 -13.37 -9.05
C GLU A 110 -3.89 -14.45 -9.79
N TYR A 111 -3.58 -15.57 -9.11
CA TYR A 111 -2.90 -16.74 -9.69
C TYR A 111 -1.45 -16.53 -10.16
N SER A 112 -0.75 -15.50 -9.69
CA SER A 112 0.67 -15.30 -9.99
C SER A 112 1.54 -16.20 -9.11
N GLU A 113 1.66 -17.46 -9.50
CA GLU A 113 2.46 -18.44 -8.76
C GLU A 113 3.88 -18.59 -9.33
N SER A 114 4.19 -17.93 -10.46
CA SER A 114 5.49 -18.05 -11.11
C SER A 114 6.39 -16.82 -10.90
N PHE A 115 7.68 -17.08 -10.70
CA PHE A 115 8.72 -16.04 -10.70
C PHE A 115 8.74 -15.24 -12.01
N ASP A 116 8.35 -15.88 -13.13
CA ASP A 116 8.27 -15.25 -14.44
C ASP A 116 7.20 -14.15 -14.48
N ASP A 117 6.04 -14.36 -13.84
CA ASP A 117 4.99 -13.35 -13.73
C ASP A 117 5.50 -12.12 -12.98
N PHE A 118 6.24 -12.31 -11.89
CA PHE A 118 6.82 -11.21 -11.12
C PHE A 118 7.85 -10.43 -11.92
N CYS A 119 8.73 -11.12 -12.65
CA CYS A 119 9.68 -10.50 -13.55
C CYS A 119 8.98 -9.67 -14.63
N GLU A 120 7.88 -10.18 -15.21
CA GLU A 120 7.13 -9.46 -16.23
C GLU A 120 6.41 -8.24 -15.65
N VAL A 121 5.83 -8.33 -14.45
CA VAL A 121 5.28 -7.17 -13.72
C VAL A 121 6.37 -6.13 -13.51
N ALA A 122 7.53 -6.52 -12.98
CA ALA A 122 8.67 -5.63 -12.75
C ALA A 122 9.11 -4.96 -14.05
N ASN A 123 9.26 -5.72 -15.15
CA ASN A 123 9.65 -5.20 -16.47
C ASN A 123 8.67 -4.18 -17.05
N ILE A 124 7.36 -4.38 -16.85
CA ILE A 124 6.33 -3.46 -17.32
C ILE A 124 6.32 -2.19 -16.46
N VAL A 125 6.37 -2.34 -15.14
CA VAL A 125 6.34 -1.23 -14.19
C VAL A 125 7.63 -0.42 -14.26
N ALA A 126 8.79 -1.04 -14.48
CA ALA A 126 10.07 -0.35 -14.64
C ALA A 126 10.09 0.62 -15.84
N LYS A 127 9.30 0.35 -16.89
CA LYS A 127 9.12 1.24 -18.06
C LYS A 127 8.21 2.44 -17.77
N ARG A 128 7.60 2.51 -16.58
CA ARG A 128 6.72 3.60 -16.14
C ARG A 128 7.52 4.68 -15.44
N ASN A 129 7.87 5.73 -16.19
CA ASN A 129 8.70 6.85 -15.74
C ASN A 129 8.21 7.61 -14.49
N LYS A 130 6.93 7.53 -14.13
CA LYS A 130 6.38 8.20 -12.94
C LYS A 130 6.42 7.30 -11.69
N VAL A 131 6.71 6.01 -11.86
CA VAL A 131 6.86 5.08 -10.73
C VAL A 131 8.29 5.20 -10.21
N GLY A 132 8.43 5.75 -9.01
CA GLY A 132 9.74 5.95 -8.35
C GLY A 132 10.21 4.69 -7.64
N LYS A 133 9.29 4.01 -6.94
CA LYS A 133 9.55 2.76 -6.23
C LYS A 133 8.43 1.77 -6.52
N ALA A 134 8.79 0.50 -6.68
CA ALA A 134 7.86 -0.60 -6.77
C ALA A 134 8.36 -1.76 -5.94
N GLY A 135 7.47 -2.44 -5.24
CA GLY A 135 7.81 -3.61 -4.44
C GLY A 135 6.67 -4.61 -4.37
N MET A 136 7.01 -5.80 -3.87
CA MET A 136 6.10 -6.89 -3.59
C MET A 136 6.02 -7.18 -2.10
N GLY A 137 4.85 -7.57 -1.65
CA GLY A 137 4.60 -7.76 -0.23
C GLY A 137 3.38 -8.60 0.08
N HIS A 138 3.18 -8.75 1.38
CA HIS A 138 2.01 -9.33 1.99
C HIS A 138 1.15 -8.25 2.65
N MET A 139 -0.16 -8.47 2.74
CA MET A 139 -1.10 -7.58 3.42
C MET A 139 -1.76 -8.25 4.64
N ASP A 140 -1.61 -7.62 5.79
CA ASP A 140 -2.38 -7.90 7.01
C ASP A 140 -3.49 -6.87 7.20
N LEU A 141 -4.63 -7.33 7.72
CA LEU A 141 -5.81 -6.52 8.00
C LEU A 141 -6.09 -6.51 9.51
N TYR A 142 -6.22 -5.32 10.08
CA TYR A 142 -6.51 -5.12 11.50
C TYR A 142 -7.80 -4.31 11.66
N CYS A 143 -8.85 -4.96 12.15
CA CYS A 143 -10.12 -4.33 12.51
C CYS A 143 -10.72 -5.06 13.71
N THR A 144 -11.58 -4.38 14.48
CA THR A 144 -12.35 -5.02 15.56
C THR A 144 -13.58 -5.76 15.03
N GLU A 145 -14.06 -5.39 13.84
CA GLU A 145 -15.13 -6.13 13.15
C GLU A 145 -14.54 -7.22 12.27
N THR A 146 -15.01 -8.46 12.43
CA THR A 146 -14.59 -9.57 11.56
C THR A 146 -15.09 -9.34 10.13
N PRO A 147 -14.22 -9.36 9.11
CA PRO A 147 -14.65 -9.28 7.72
C PRO A 147 -15.58 -10.43 7.35
N LYS A 148 -16.62 -10.15 6.55
CA LYS A 148 -17.56 -11.18 6.08
C LYS A 148 -16.90 -12.19 5.14
N PHE A 149 -15.85 -11.77 4.44
CA PHE A 149 -15.10 -12.58 3.48
C PHE A 149 -13.61 -12.47 3.79
N THR A 150 -12.92 -13.61 3.73
CA THR A 150 -11.45 -13.62 3.75
C THR A 150 -10.94 -13.16 2.39
N PHE A 151 -10.00 -12.22 2.39
CA PHE A 151 -9.32 -11.79 1.18
C PHE A 151 -8.27 -12.84 0.78
N PRO A 152 -8.37 -13.47 -0.40
CA PRO A 152 -7.56 -14.65 -0.72
C PRO A 152 -6.20 -14.33 -1.37
N TYR A 153 -5.89 -13.06 -1.63
CA TYR A 153 -4.71 -12.63 -2.39
C TYR A 153 -3.74 -11.78 -1.56
N ASN A 154 -3.72 -11.99 -0.24
CA ASN A 154 -2.92 -11.20 0.69
C ASN A 154 -1.41 -11.37 0.52
N ASP A 155 -0.92 -12.51 0.02
CA ASP A 155 0.52 -12.76 -0.19
C ASP A 155 1.08 -12.19 -1.52
N HIS A 156 0.23 -11.66 -2.40
CA HIS A 156 0.59 -11.25 -3.76
C HIS A 156 0.33 -9.76 -4.01
N ILE A 157 0.79 -8.91 -3.10
CA ILE A 157 0.57 -7.47 -3.16
C ILE A 157 1.69 -6.78 -3.92
N VAL A 158 1.32 -5.85 -4.79
CA VAL A 158 2.25 -4.96 -5.49
C VAL A 158 1.97 -3.52 -5.06
N VAL A 159 2.97 -2.84 -4.53
CA VAL A 159 2.88 -1.44 -4.10
C VAL A 159 3.71 -0.57 -5.04
N LEU A 160 3.11 0.47 -5.61
CA LEU A 160 3.75 1.43 -6.49
C LEU A 160 3.74 2.83 -5.85
N GLU A 161 4.91 3.41 -5.62
CA GLU A 161 5.06 4.84 -5.31
C GLU A 161 5.14 5.64 -6.62
N VAL A 162 4.23 6.60 -6.79
CA VAL A 162 4.13 7.43 -7.99
C VAL A 162 4.39 8.90 -7.66
N SER A 163 5.25 9.52 -8.46
CA SER A 163 5.62 10.93 -8.38
C SER A 163 5.27 11.64 -9.69
N SER A 164 4.41 12.67 -9.63
CA SER A 164 3.94 13.38 -10.82
C SER A 164 3.28 14.70 -10.46
N GLU A 165 3.49 15.77 -11.23
CA GLU A 165 2.78 17.05 -11.03
C GLU A 165 1.32 17.03 -11.51
N ASP A 166 0.92 15.98 -12.23
CA ASP A 166 -0.47 15.78 -12.64
C ASP A 166 -1.45 15.64 -11.45
N SER A 167 -2.72 15.94 -11.70
CA SER A 167 -3.80 15.70 -10.73
C SER A 167 -3.95 14.20 -10.39
N HIS A 168 -4.47 13.91 -9.19
CA HIS A 168 -4.75 12.54 -8.74
C HIS A 168 -5.61 11.74 -9.72
N GLN A 169 -6.55 12.38 -10.42
CA GLN A 169 -7.36 11.73 -11.46
C GLN A 169 -6.53 11.25 -12.66
N LYS A 170 -5.56 12.03 -13.11
CA LYS A 170 -4.65 11.65 -14.20
C LYS A 170 -3.67 10.58 -13.75
N ILE A 171 -3.18 10.67 -12.51
CA ILE A 171 -2.32 9.63 -11.92
C ILE A 171 -3.07 8.31 -11.83
N ASN A 172 -4.32 8.31 -11.36
CA ASN A 172 -5.13 7.09 -11.33
C ASN A 172 -5.31 6.48 -12.73
N LYS A 173 -5.56 7.30 -13.75
CA LYS A 173 -5.60 6.83 -15.16
C LYS A 173 -4.26 6.25 -15.63
N TYR A 174 -3.14 6.79 -15.16
CA TYR A 174 -1.80 6.27 -15.45
C TYR A 174 -1.58 4.90 -14.80
N CYS A 175 -1.95 4.76 -13.53
CA CYS A 175 -1.94 3.52 -12.76
C CYS A 175 -2.81 2.45 -13.44
N GLU A 176 -4.03 2.79 -13.88
CA GLU A 176 -4.89 1.86 -14.63
C GLU A 176 -4.32 1.44 -15.99
N LYS A 177 -3.63 2.34 -16.71
CA LYS A 177 -2.92 1.98 -17.95
C LYS A 177 -1.76 1.02 -17.68
N THR A 178 -1.08 1.17 -16.55
CA THR A 178 -0.02 0.24 -16.11
C THR A 178 -0.61 -1.12 -15.82
N ARG A 179 -1.70 -1.18 -15.05
CA ARG A 179 -2.46 -2.40 -14.78
C ARG A 179 -2.88 -3.15 -16.04
N ARG A 180 -3.53 -2.45 -16.98
CA ARG A 180 -3.93 -3.05 -18.28
C ARG A 180 -2.74 -3.54 -19.12
N ALA A 181 -1.56 -2.95 -18.96
CA ALA A 181 -0.37 -3.44 -19.67
C ALA A 181 0.10 -4.78 -19.10
N VAL A 182 0.06 -4.95 -17.78
CA VAL A 182 0.31 -6.22 -17.10
C VAL A 182 -0.74 -7.27 -17.51
N SER A 183 -2.02 -6.93 -17.48
CA SER A 183 -3.09 -7.86 -17.91
C SER A 183 -2.98 -8.31 -19.36
N ARG A 184 -2.43 -7.50 -20.25
CA ARG A 184 -2.17 -7.89 -21.65
C ARG A 184 -1.06 -8.93 -21.80
N LYS A 185 -0.29 -9.21 -20.76
CA LYS A 185 0.69 -10.31 -20.72
C LYS A 185 0.14 -11.59 -20.09
N GLY A 186 -1.16 -11.63 -19.79
CA GLY A 186 -1.81 -12.80 -19.19
C GLY A 186 -1.78 -12.78 -17.65
N ILE A 187 -1.22 -11.74 -17.04
CA ILE A 187 -1.11 -11.62 -15.58
C ILE A 187 -2.31 -10.83 -15.04
N THR A 188 -3.14 -11.48 -14.24
CA THR A 188 -4.33 -10.84 -13.66
C THR A 188 -3.92 -9.95 -12.48
N MET A 189 -3.63 -8.69 -12.77
CA MET A 189 -3.39 -7.65 -11.76
C MET A 189 -4.63 -6.78 -11.57
N THR A 190 -5.14 -6.73 -10.33
CA THR A 190 -6.34 -5.99 -9.96
C THR A 190 -5.99 -4.90 -8.96
N ASN A 191 -6.58 -3.71 -9.11
CA ASN A 191 -6.35 -2.62 -8.17
C ASN A 191 -6.97 -2.96 -6.82
N LEU A 192 -6.24 -2.73 -5.74
CA LEU A 192 -6.74 -2.86 -4.38
C LEU A 192 -7.20 -1.48 -3.89
N VAL A 193 -6.26 -0.54 -3.81
CA VAL A 193 -6.53 0.82 -3.36
C VAL A 193 -5.58 1.81 -4.02
N GLY A 194 -6.12 2.97 -4.40
CA GLY A 194 -5.33 4.16 -4.71
C GLY A 194 -5.30 5.10 -3.51
N LEU A 195 -4.12 5.52 -3.09
CA LEU A 195 -3.88 6.42 -1.96
C LEU A 195 -3.38 7.76 -2.50
N SER A 196 -4.26 8.75 -2.53
CA SER A 196 -3.92 10.11 -2.95
C SER A 196 -3.33 10.88 -1.79
N ILE A 197 -2.10 11.35 -1.90
CA ILE A 197 -1.43 12.08 -0.82
C ILE A 197 -1.93 13.53 -0.80
N LEU A 198 -2.49 13.93 0.34
CA LEU A 198 -2.98 15.29 0.56
C LEU A 198 -1.93 16.14 1.28
N GLU A 199 -1.21 15.55 2.21
CA GLU A 199 -0.22 16.25 3.04
C GLU A 199 0.90 15.29 3.47
N LYS A 200 2.15 15.78 3.53
CA LYS A 200 3.26 15.08 4.16
C LYS A 200 3.35 15.52 5.62
N LEU A 201 3.28 14.55 6.53
CA LEU A 201 3.27 14.75 7.98
C LEU A 201 4.63 14.50 8.63
N LYS A 202 5.47 13.67 8.01
CA LYS A 202 6.85 13.37 8.39
C LYS A 202 7.66 13.04 7.15
#